data_AF-A0A0B7GYC4-F1
#
_entry.id   AF-A0A0B7GYC4-F1
#
_cell.length_a   1.000
_cell.length_b   1.000
_cell.length_c   1.000
_cell.angle_alpha   90.00
_cell.angle_beta   90.00
_cell.angle_gamma   90.00
#
_symmetry.space_group_name_H-M   'P 1'
#
loop_
_entity.id
_entity.type
_entity.pdbx_description
1 polymer ?
#
loop_
_entity_poly.entity_id
_entity_poly.type
_entity_poly.pdbx_seq_one_letter_code
_entity_poly.pdbx_strand_id
1 'polypeptide(L)'
;MVNGVDVDFDLNGNWINVDARDGQALSNTAFIPQNIINHLGTAYPNNAINGIEKTVTGYEVELIGIKNDIHFNANGQPIGAGNNGGNGNAGTGNTTIVGTVPQIVQTNANNFLATYFPSIAIKKIEVESKKVEYDLVNGMDIDFDLNGNWINVDAPDRQSIPTGFIPAAIRRYVQANYSRYAFNSIEKKANSYEVELVGFHKDLIFDLNGNFNRLD
;
A
#
# COMPACT_ATOMS: atom_id res chain seq x y z
N MET A 1 -0.64 -44.25 2.31
CA MET A 1 -1.18 -42.87 2.21
C MET A 1 0.04 -41.97 2.11
N VAL A 2 0.31 -41.42 0.94
CA VAL A 2 1.62 -40.86 0.58
C VAL A 2 1.44 -39.35 0.47
N ASN A 3 2.05 -38.60 1.41
CA ASN A 3 2.40 -37.17 1.40
C ASN A 3 1.89 -36.28 2.55
N GLY A 4 1.02 -36.75 3.44
CA GLY A 4 0.69 -35.99 4.66
C GLY A 4 0.09 -34.60 4.39
N VAL A 5 -0.65 -34.46 3.30
CA VAL A 5 -1.48 -33.28 3.03
C VAL A 5 -2.90 -33.60 3.51
N ASP A 6 -3.47 -32.72 4.32
CA ASP A 6 -4.87 -32.76 4.76
C ASP A 6 -5.72 -31.86 3.87
N VAL A 7 -6.94 -32.29 3.56
CA VAL A 7 -7.85 -31.57 2.64
C VAL A 7 -9.27 -31.65 3.15
N ASP A 8 -9.83 -30.50 3.51
CA ASP A 8 -11.23 -30.35 3.91
C ASP A 8 -12.09 -29.87 2.76
N PHE A 9 -13.33 -30.37 2.69
CA PHE A 9 -14.30 -30.02 1.66
C PHE A 9 -15.63 -29.53 2.26
N ASP A 10 -16.31 -28.65 1.52
CA ASP A 10 -17.69 -28.25 1.80
C ASP A 10 -18.68 -29.37 1.40
N LEU A 11 -19.97 -29.17 1.72
CA LEU A 11 -21.04 -30.12 1.38
C LEU A 11 -21.24 -30.33 -0.13
N ASN A 12 -20.70 -29.45 -0.97
CA ASN A 12 -20.75 -29.53 -2.43
C ASN A 12 -19.48 -30.16 -3.03
N GLY A 13 -18.51 -30.55 -2.20
CA GLY A 13 -17.23 -31.13 -2.63
C GLY A 13 -16.20 -30.10 -3.08
N ASN A 14 -16.37 -28.81 -2.78
CA ASN A 14 -15.34 -27.80 -2.99
C ASN A 14 -14.37 -27.79 -1.82
N TRP A 15 -13.08 -27.67 -2.08
CA TRP A 15 -12.09 -27.53 -1.01
C TRP A 15 -12.38 -26.27 -0.16
N ILE A 16 -12.20 -26.40 1.15
CA ILE A 16 -12.21 -25.30 2.12
C ILE A 16 -10.80 -25.08 2.66
N ASN A 17 -10.12 -26.15 3.07
CA ASN A 17 -8.78 -26.08 3.65
C ASN A 17 -7.84 -27.10 3.00
N VAL A 18 -6.58 -26.74 2.78
CA VAL A 18 -5.55 -27.61 2.21
C VAL A 18 -4.21 -27.35 2.88
N ASP A 19 -3.78 -28.26 3.76
CA ASP A 19 -2.59 -28.08 4.59
C ASP A 19 -1.60 -29.21 4.43
N ALA A 20 -0.33 -28.87 4.28
CA ALA A 20 0.76 -29.83 4.45
C ALA A 20 1.01 -30.08 5.95
N ARG A 21 1.78 -31.13 6.26
CA ARG A 21 2.36 -31.26 7.61
C ARG A 21 3.16 -30.02 7.97
N ASP A 22 3.15 -29.70 9.26
CA ASP A 22 3.92 -28.59 9.83
C ASP A 22 5.38 -28.58 9.32
N GLY A 23 5.80 -27.42 8.83
CA GLY A 23 7.12 -27.19 8.23
C GLY A 23 7.36 -27.81 6.84
N GLN A 24 6.35 -28.38 6.18
CA GLN A 24 6.46 -28.94 4.83
C GLN A 24 5.79 -28.06 3.77
N ALA A 25 6.25 -28.14 2.52
CA ALA A 25 5.64 -27.40 1.43
C ALA A 25 4.48 -28.18 0.83
N LEU A 26 3.41 -27.49 0.43
CA LEU A 26 2.40 -28.06 -0.46
C LEU A 26 3.08 -28.52 -1.76
N SER A 27 2.92 -29.81 -2.05
CA SER A 27 3.50 -30.43 -3.25
C SER A 27 2.78 -30.02 -4.55
N ASN A 28 1.55 -29.49 -4.44
CA ASN A 28 0.77 -29.00 -5.57
C ASN A 28 0.04 -27.71 -5.16
N THR A 29 0.24 -26.62 -5.90
CA THR A 29 -0.38 -25.32 -5.66
C THR A 29 -1.25 -24.85 -6.83
N ALA A 30 -1.47 -25.69 -7.84
CA ALA A 30 -2.19 -25.31 -9.06
C ALA A 30 -3.68 -24.97 -8.84
N PHE A 31 -4.25 -25.34 -7.69
CA PHE A 31 -5.63 -25.03 -7.30
C PHE A 31 -5.76 -23.66 -6.62
N ILE A 32 -4.64 -23.05 -6.23
CA ILE A 32 -4.60 -21.74 -5.57
C ILE A 32 -4.78 -20.65 -6.64
N PRO A 33 -5.61 -19.62 -6.38
CA PRO A 33 -5.75 -18.48 -7.28
C PRO A 33 -4.40 -17.86 -7.69
N GLN A 34 -4.20 -17.62 -9.00
CA GLN A 34 -2.89 -17.23 -9.55
C GLN A 34 -2.38 -15.88 -9.03
N ASN A 35 -3.28 -14.95 -8.73
CA ASN A 35 -3.00 -13.69 -8.04
C ASN A 35 -2.35 -13.88 -6.66
N ILE A 36 -2.80 -14.85 -5.86
CA ILE A 36 -2.19 -15.23 -4.58
C ILE A 36 -0.78 -15.77 -4.85
N ILE A 37 -0.63 -16.71 -5.78
CA ILE A 37 0.68 -17.27 -6.15
C ILE A 37 1.66 -16.19 -6.62
N ASN A 38 1.21 -15.26 -7.48
CA ASN A 38 2.04 -14.18 -8.00
C ASN A 38 2.49 -13.22 -6.87
N HIS A 39 1.57 -12.88 -5.97
CA HIS A 39 1.88 -12.02 -4.83
C HIS A 39 2.92 -12.68 -3.92
N LEU A 40 2.68 -13.94 -3.53
CA LEU A 40 3.56 -14.68 -2.63
C LEU A 40 4.93 -14.93 -3.26
N GLY A 41 4.99 -15.28 -4.55
CA GLY A 41 6.26 -15.44 -5.26
C GLY A 41 7.10 -14.16 -5.35
N THR A 42 6.44 -12.99 -5.26
CA THR A 42 7.13 -11.69 -5.28
C THR A 42 7.50 -11.22 -3.87
N ALA A 43 6.57 -11.31 -2.92
CA ALA A 43 6.72 -10.77 -1.57
C ALA A 43 7.46 -11.72 -0.61
N TYR A 44 7.35 -13.03 -0.83
CA TYR A 44 7.91 -14.11 0.01
C TYR A 44 8.65 -15.17 -0.82
N PRO A 45 9.64 -14.80 -1.65
CA PRO A 45 10.25 -15.69 -2.63
C PRO A 45 10.98 -16.91 -2.04
N ASN A 46 11.30 -16.88 -0.74
CA ASN A 46 12.02 -17.95 -0.04
C ASN A 46 11.12 -18.75 0.92
N ASN A 47 9.82 -18.47 0.96
CA ASN A 47 8.88 -19.12 1.85
C ASN A 47 7.87 -19.91 1.02
N ALA A 48 7.95 -21.24 1.09
CA ALA A 48 6.99 -22.09 0.41
C ALA A 48 5.64 -22.06 1.13
N ILE A 49 4.55 -22.27 0.38
CA ILE A 49 3.20 -22.39 0.94
C ILE A 49 3.11 -23.71 1.71
N ASN A 50 2.72 -23.63 2.98
CA ASN A 50 2.40 -24.79 3.81
C ASN A 50 0.90 -25.13 3.74
N GLY A 51 0.04 -24.11 3.76
CA GLY A 51 -1.40 -24.28 3.90
C GLY A 51 -2.20 -23.16 3.26
N ILE A 52 -3.48 -23.42 2.98
CA ILE A 52 -4.43 -22.41 2.52
C ILE A 52 -5.86 -22.77 2.92
N GLU A 53 -6.54 -21.81 3.57
CA GLU A 53 -7.93 -21.91 3.98
C GLU A 53 -8.79 -20.86 3.24
N LYS A 54 -9.98 -21.25 2.80
CA LYS A 54 -11.04 -20.33 2.39
C LYS A 54 -11.80 -19.85 3.61
N THR A 55 -11.78 -18.54 3.81
CA THR A 55 -12.59 -17.89 4.84
C THR A 55 -13.88 -17.33 4.23
N VAL A 56 -14.76 -16.82 5.08
CA VAL A 56 -15.98 -16.11 4.64
C VAL A 56 -15.63 -14.89 3.77
N THR A 57 -14.47 -14.27 3.98
CA THR A 57 -14.08 -12.99 3.35
C THR A 57 -12.99 -13.14 2.28
N GLY A 58 -12.36 -14.31 2.17
CA GLY A 58 -11.33 -14.58 1.18
C GLY A 58 -10.51 -15.82 1.49
N TYR A 59 -9.20 -15.64 1.67
CA TYR A 59 -8.23 -16.73 1.88
C TYR A 59 -7.25 -16.38 2.98
N GLU A 60 -6.83 -17.38 3.75
CA GLU A 60 -5.71 -17.31 4.68
C GLU A 60 -4.65 -18.30 4.19
N VAL A 61 -3.39 -17.86 4.09
CA VAL A 61 -2.30 -18.67 3.53
C VAL A 61 -1.15 -18.77 4.52
N GLU A 62 -0.85 -20.00 4.94
CA GLU A 62 0.29 -20.30 5.79
C GLU A 62 1.56 -20.48 4.94
N LEU A 63 2.66 -19.83 5.35
CA LEU A 63 3.97 -19.97 4.71
C LEU A 63 4.99 -20.56 5.67
N ILE A 64 5.84 -21.46 5.17
CA ILE A 64 6.91 -22.04 5.98
C ILE A 64 7.85 -20.95 6.47
N GLY A 65 8.05 -20.90 7.79
CA GLY A 65 8.95 -19.95 8.44
C GLY A 65 8.35 -18.55 8.65
N ILE A 66 7.07 -18.34 8.30
CA ILE A 66 6.31 -17.15 8.66
C ILE A 66 5.31 -17.53 9.74
N LYS A 67 5.32 -16.79 10.85
CA LYS A 67 4.54 -17.14 12.04
C LYS A 67 3.03 -16.93 11.87
N ASN A 68 2.63 -15.97 11.05
CA ASN A 68 1.23 -15.61 10.87
C ASN A 68 0.83 -15.78 9.42
N ASP A 69 -0.44 -16.07 9.21
CA ASP A 69 -0.98 -16.27 7.88
C ASP A 69 -1.03 -14.98 7.08
N ILE A 70 -0.92 -15.14 5.77
CA ILE A 70 -1.09 -14.05 4.81
C ILE A 70 -2.52 -14.08 4.34
N HIS A 71 -3.24 -12.98 4.59
CA HIS A 71 -4.65 -12.92 4.29
C HIS A 71 -4.85 -12.32 2.90
N PHE A 72 -5.84 -12.81 2.17
CA PHE A 72 -6.28 -12.30 0.88
C PHE A 72 -7.80 -12.13 0.87
N ASN A 73 -8.31 -11.16 0.10
CA ASN A 73 -9.75 -11.05 -0.15
C ASN A 73 -10.21 -12.15 -1.12
N ALA A 74 -11.53 -12.26 -1.35
CA ALA A 74 -12.10 -13.23 -2.30
C ALA A 74 -11.56 -13.11 -3.73
N ASN A 75 -11.05 -11.94 -4.12
CA ASN A 75 -10.39 -11.69 -5.40
C ASN A 75 -8.87 -11.94 -5.35
N GLY A 76 -8.36 -12.66 -4.35
CA GLY A 76 -6.95 -13.01 -4.15
C GLY A 76 -5.99 -11.83 -4.09
N GLN A 77 -6.47 -10.65 -3.69
CA GLN A 77 -5.63 -9.48 -3.40
C GLN A 77 -5.27 -9.51 -1.91
N PRO A 78 -4.02 -9.21 -1.53
CA PRO A 78 -3.61 -9.25 -0.13
C PRO A 78 -4.43 -8.26 0.69
N ILE A 79 -5.00 -8.74 1.79
CA ILE A 79 -5.60 -7.91 2.83
C ILE A 79 -4.59 -7.86 3.96
N GLY A 80 -4.21 -6.65 4.39
CA GLY A 80 -3.28 -6.52 5.51
C GLY A 80 -3.85 -7.27 6.71
N ALA A 81 -2.99 -8.02 7.39
CA ALA A 81 -3.36 -8.82 8.55
C ALA A 81 -4.27 -7.99 9.48
N GLY A 82 -5.51 -8.44 9.65
CA GLY A 82 -6.41 -7.87 10.63
C GLY A 82 -5.74 -7.93 12.00
N ASN A 83 -5.49 -6.77 12.60
CA ASN A 83 -5.22 -6.54 14.02
C ASN A 83 -4.66 -7.73 14.83
N ASN A 84 -3.44 -8.19 14.51
CA ASN A 84 -2.38 -8.55 15.47
C ASN A 84 -1.14 -9.08 14.73
N GLY A 85 -0.27 -8.14 14.34
CA GLY A 85 1.18 -8.32 14.19
C GLY A 85 1.69 -9.32 13.15
N GLY A 86 2.02 -8.85 11.94
CA GLY A 86 2.96 -9.59 11.06
C GLY A 86 2.90 -9.31 9.57
N ASN A 87 3.37 -8.13 9.15
CA ASN A 87 4.19 -7.91 7.95
C ASN A 87 3.89 -8.66 6.62
N GLY A 88 3.26 -7.93 5.70
CA GLY A 88 3.60 -7.95 4.27
C GLY A 88 3.51 -6.51 3.76
N ASN A 89 4.60 -5.85 3.39
CA ASN A 89 5.47 -6.18 2.28
C ASN A 89 6.86 -5.49 2.42
N ALA A 90 7.89 -6.10 1.84
CA ALA A 90 9.13 -5.47 1.38
C ALA A 90 9.75 -4.35 2.28
N GLY A 91 10.55 -4.76 3.27
CA GLY A 91 11.44 -3.86 4.02
C GLY A 91 10.95 -3.44 5.39
N THR A 92 10.67 -4.40 6.28
CA THR A 92 10.29 -4.08 7.66
C THR A 92 11.50 -3.97 8.59
N GLY A 93 12.02 -2.76 8.69
CA GLY A 93 12.47 -2.25 9.97
C GLY A 93 11.31 -1.45 10.61
N ASN A 94 10.88 -1.81 11.82
CA ASN A 94 10.16 -0.94 12.77
C ASN A 94 8.98 -0.07 12.27
N THR A 95 8.14 -0.51 11.33
CA THR A 95 6.93 0.26 10.96
C THR A 95 5.94 0.32 12.12
N THR A 96 5.62 1.51 12.61
CA THR A 96 4.62 1.73 13.67
C THR A 96 3.23 1.91 13.08
N ILE A 97 2.21 1.20 13.56
CA ILE A 97 0.82 1.39 13.09
C ILE A 97 -0.05 1.85 14.27
N VAL A 98 -0.72 2.98 14.13
CA VAL A 98 -1.64 3.57 15.12
C VAL A 98 -3.05 3.59 14.53
N GLY A 99 -3.94 2.74 15.06
CA GLY A 99 -5.31 2.58 14.59
C GLY A 99 -5.50 1.45 13.57
N THR A 100 -6.73 1.29 13.07
CA THR A 100 -7.09 0.25 12.07
C THR A 100 -7.23 0.89 10.69
N VAL A 101 -6.32 0.56 9.77
CA VAL A 101 -6.29 1.14 8.42
C VAL A 101 -7.43 0.56 7.58
N PRO A 102 -8.30 1.38 6.96
CA PRO A 102 -9.32 0.88 6.04
C PRO A 102 -8.70 0.15 4.85
N GLN A 103 -9.27 -1.00 4.46
CA GLN A 103 -8.72 -1.84 3.38
C GLN A 103 -8.56 -1.10 2.05
N ILE A 104 -9.49 -0.20 1.72
CA ILE A 104 -9.41 0.62 0.50
C ILE A 104 -8.22 1.58 0.54
N VAL A 105 -7.95 2.17 1.71
CA VAL A 105 -6.82 3.06 1.92
C VAL A 105 -5.52 2.29 1.80
N GLN A 106 -5.42 1.14 2.47
CA GLN A 106 -4.22 0.30 2.40
C GLN A 106 -3.89 -0.12 0.95
N THR A 107 -4.91 -0.52 0.19
CA THR A 107 -4.71 -0.95 -1.21
C THR A 107 -4.22 0.20 -2.08
N ASN A 108 -4.87 1.36 -1.99
CA ASN A 108 -4.52 2.50 -2.84
C ASN A 108 -3.20 3.15 -2.42
N ALA A 109 -2.93 3.26 -1.12
CA ALA A 109 -1.68 3.76 -0.59
C ALA A 109 -0.50 2.88 -1.01
N ASN A 110 -0.61 1.56 -0.90
CA ASN A 110 0.46 0.65 -1.33
C ASN A 110 0.76 0.78 -2.83
N ASN A 111 -0.28 0.90 -3.67
CA ASN A 111 -0.11 1.12 -5.11
C ASN A 111 0.56 2.48 -5.40
N PHE A 112 0.14 3.52 -4.70
CA PHE A 112 0.70 4.87 -4.83
C PHE A 112 2.18 4.89 -4.44
N LEU A 113 2.53 4.34 -3.27
CA LEU A 113 3.89 4.26 -2.76
C LEU A 113 4.78 3.39 -3.67
N ALA A 114 4.30 2.23 -4.13
CA ALA A 114 5.05 1.39 -5.06
C ALA A 114 5.37 2.11 -6.39
N THR A 115 4.49 3.01 -6.84
CA THR A 115 4.64 3.74 -8.09
C THR A 115 5.56 4.95 -7.96
N TYR A 116 5.39 5.75 -6.89
CA TYR A 116 6.03 7.05 -6.76
C TYR A 116 7.17 7.08 -5.75
N PHE A 117 7.16 6.19 -4.77
CA PHE A 117 8.15 6.08 -3.70
C PHE A 117 8.78 4.67 -3.65
N PRO A 118 9.21 4.10 -4.79
CA PRO A 118 9.73 2.74 -4.81
C PRO A 118 10.96 2.65 -3.90
N SER A 119 11.08 1.52 -3.19
CA SER A 119 12.22 1.22 -2.32
C SER A 119 12.39 2.14 -1.10
N ILE A 120 11.37 2.94 -0.75
CA ILE A 120 11.35 3.69 0.51
C ILE A 120 10.45 2.95 1.51
N ALA A 121 11.01 2.59 2.66
CA ALA A 121 10.26 1.89 3.70
C ALA A 121 9.29 2.84 4.43
N ILE A 122 8.16 2.28 4.88
CA ILE A 122 7.18 2.99 5.72
C ILE A 122 7.70 2.99 7.16
N LYS A 123 7.79 4.18 7.75
CA LYS A 123 8.17 4.39 9.15
C LYS A 123 6.96 4.28 10.07
N LYS A 124 5.85 4.92 9.70
CA LYS A 124 4.64 4.94 10.52
C LYS A 124 3.39 5.06 9.66
N ILE A 125 2.30 4.46 10.13
CA ILE A 125 0.95 4.63 9.59
C ILE A 125 0.06 5.09 10.74
N GLU A 126 -0.61 6.23 10.60
CA GLU A 126 -1.54 6.74 11.61
C GLU A 126 -2.92 6.96 11.02
N VAL A 127 -3.93 6.39 11.67
CA VAL A 127 -5.33 6.53 11.28
C VAL A 127 -5.98 7.63 12.10
N GLU A 128 -6.41 8.68 11.43
CA GLU A 128 -7.16 9.78 12.01
C GLU A 128 -8.63 9.74 11.61
N SER A 129 -9.43 10.63 12.20
CA SER A 129 -10.88 10.72 11.93
C SER A 129 -11.26 10.97 10.46
N LYS A 130 -10.36 11.55 9.65
CA LYS A 130 -10.63 11.96 8.27
C LYS A 130 -9.58 11.51 7.26
N LYS A 131 -8.43 11.03 7.72
CA LYS A 131 -7.29 10.69 6.88
C LYS A 131 -6.52 9.51 7.46
N VAL A 132 -5.66 8.94 6.62
CA VAL A 132 -4.61 8.01 7.05
C VAL A 132 -3.28 8.57 6.56
N GLU A 133 -2.36 8.77 7.49
CA GLU A 133 -1.04 9.33 7.28
C GLU A 133 -0.01 8.21 7.12
N TYR A 134 0.89 8.35 6.14
CA TYR A 134 1.99 7.44 5.86
C TYR A 134 3.32 8.18 5.92
N ASP A 135 3.99 8.09 7.06
CA ASP A 135 5.36 8.56 7.23
C ASP A 135 6.34 7.56 6.61
N LEU A 136 7.25 8.04 5.77
CA LEU A 136 8.34 7.23 5.22
C LEU A 136 9.65 7.44 6.00
N VAL A 137 10.57 6.48 5.91
CA VAL A 137 11.85 6.52 6.66
C VAL A 137 12.76 7.68 6.25
N ASN A 138 12.59 8.24 5.06
CA ASN A 138 13.32 9.42 4.58
C ASN A 138 12.65 10.75 4.98
N GLY A 139 11.53 10.70 5.71
CA GLY A 139 10.78 11.87 6.19
C GLY A 139 9.70 12.39 5.24
N MET A 140 9.45 11.72 4.11
CA MET A 140 8.28 12.02 3.27
C MET A 140 7.00 11.68 4.04
N ASP A 141 6.00 12.55 3.94
CA ASP A 141 4.68 12.37 4.50
C ASP A 141 3.62 12.31 3.38
N ILE A 142 2.68 11.36 3.48
CA ILE A 142 1.61 11.15 2.52
C ILE A 142 0.30 10.93 3.27
N ASP A 143 -0.67 11.80 3.02
CA ASP A 143 -2.02 11.63 3.53
C ASP A 143 -2.96 11.08 2.46
N PHE A 144 -3.78 10.12 2.87
CA PHE A 144 -4.91 9.62 2.11
C PHE A 144 -6.23 9.96 2.80
N ASP A 145 -7.25 10.31 2.02
CA ASP A 145 -8.62 10.32 2.54
C ASP A 145 -9.08 8.88 2.89
N LEU A 146 -10.24 8.76 3.55
CA LEU A 146 -10.78 7.44 3.94
C LEU A 146 -11.22 6.56 2.75
N ASN A 147 -11.20 7.09 1.51
CA ASN A 147 -11.41 6.32 0.28
C ASN A 147 -10.08 5.92 -0.39
N GLY A 148 -8.94 6.24 0.21
CA GLY A 148 -7.61 5.93 -0.31
C GLY A 148 -7.14 6.85 -1.43
N ASN A 149 -7.73 8.03 -1.61
CA ASN A 149 -7.20 9.04 -2.53
C ASN A 149 -6.14 9.87 -1.80
N TRP A 150 -5.00 10.13 -2.44
CA TRP A 150 -4.03 11.07 -1.88
C TRP A 150 -4.67 12.45 -1.73
N ILE A 151 -4.38 13.10 -0.61
CA ILE A 151 -4.80 14.48 -0.31
C ILE A 151 -3.63 15.37 0.07
N ASN A 152 -2.52 14.81 0.56
CA ASN A 152 -1.28 15.54 0.81
C ASN A 152 -0.09 14.67 0.41
N VAL A 153 0.93 15.28 -0.17
CA VAL A 153 2.26 14.67 -0.33
C VAL A 153 3.28 15.74 -0.05
N ASP A 154 4.04 15.57 1.04
CA ASP A 154 4.95 16.56 1.56
C ASP A 154 6.36 15.99 1.76
N ALA A 155 7.35 16.70 1.23
CA ALA A 155 8.75 16.33 1.39
C ALA A 155 9.40 17.19 2.47
N PRO A 156 10.36 16.66 3.25
CA PRO A 156 11.13 17.46 4.18
C PRO A 156 11.72 18.71 3.53
N ASP A 157 11.96 19.74 4.34
CA ASP A 157 12.60 20.98 3.92
C ASP A 157 13.73 20.76 2.91
N ARG A 158 13.63 21.47 1.78
CA ARG A 158 14.60 21.47 0.67
C ARG A 158 14.68 20.17 -0.14
N GLN A 159 13.80 19.20 0.10
CA GLN A 159 13.64 18.01 -0.72
C GLN A 159 12.45 18.15 -1.67
N SER A 160 12.39 17.29 -2.68
CA SER A 160 11.35 17.34 -3.71
C SER A 160 10.54 16.06 -3.79
N ILE A 161 9.26 16.19 -4.10
CA ILE A 161 8.35 15.07 -4.38
C ILE A 161 8.47 14.56 -5.83
N PRO A 162 8.17 13.28 -6.09
CA PRO A 162 7.86 12.80 -7.43
C PRO A 162 6.69 13.58 -8.03
N THR A 163 6.75 13.95 -9.32
CA THR A 163 5.71 14.80 -9.92
C THR A 163 4.66 14.02 -10.70
N GLY A 164 4.79 12.70 -10.85
CA GLY A 164 3.97 11.90 -11.78
C GLY A 164 2.47 11.94 -11.49
N PHE A 165 2.09 12.04 -10.21
CA PHE A 165 0.70 12.11 -9.76
C PHE A 165 0.10 13.52 -9.77
N ILE A 166 0.91 14.58 -9.87
CA ILE A 166 0.47 15.97 -9.85
C ILE A 166 -0.34 16.28 -11.12
N PRO A 167 -1.49 16.98 -11.07
CA PRO A 167 -2.24 17.36 -12.26
C PRO A 167 -1.37 18.03 -13.35
N ALA A 168 -1.51 17.58 -14.60
CA ALA A 168 -0.62 18.00 -15.68
C ALA A 168 -0.64 19.52 -15.94
N ALA A 169 -1.77 20.18 -15.72
CA ALA A 169 -1.91 21.64 -15.85
C ALA A 169 -1.01 22.38 -14.84
N ILE A 170 -1.00 21.94 -13.58
CA ILE A 170 -0.14 22.50 -12.52
C ILE A 170 1.34 22.31 -12.88
N ARG A 171 1.74 21.09 -13.29
CA ARG A 171 3.13 20.82 -13.70
C ARG A 171 3.59 21.74 -14.84
N ARG A 172 2.74 21.93 -15.85
CA ARG A 172 3.03 22.82 -16.98
C ARG A 172 3.17 24.27 -16.53
N TYR A 173 2.29 24.73 -15.64
CA TYR A 173 2.35 26.10 -15.13
C TYR A 173 3.64 26.35 -14.34
N VAL A 174 4.01 25.45 -13.42
CA VAL A 174 5.26 25.55 -12.65
C VAL A 174 6.47 25.48 -13.58
N GLN A 175 6.50 24.56 -14.55
CA GLN A 175 7.60 24.47 -15.52
C GLN A 175 7.76 25.75 -16.36
N ALA A 176 6.67 26.43 -16.69
CA ALA A 176 6.71 27.65 -17.51
C ALA A 176 7.10 28.90 -16.71
N ASN A 177 6.65 29.02 -15.47
CA ASN A 177 6.77 30.25 -14.68
C ASN A 177 7.80 30.17 -13.55
N TYR A 178 8.11 28.96 -13.10
CA TYR A 178 8.95 28.67 -11.94
C TYR A 178 9.98 27.58 -12.26
N SER A 179 10.49 27.56 -13.49
CA SER A 179 11.34 26.49 -14.05
C SER A 179 12.60 26.12 -13.25
N ARG A 180 13.07 27.02 -12.38
CA ARG A 180 14.23 26.80 -11.49
C ARG A 180 13.90 26.10 -10.17
N TYR A 181 12.61 25.91 -9.88
CA TYR A 181 12.14 25.34 -8.64
C TYR A 181 11.57 23.93 -8.86
N ALA A 182 11.79 23.05 -7.88
CA ALA A 182 11.14 21.75 -7.82
C ALA A 182 9.90 21.81 -6.92
N PHE A 183 8.99 20.84 -7.07
CA PHE A 183 7.86 20.67 -6.17
C PHE A 183 8.35 20.14 -4.82
N ASN A 184 8.04 20.83 -3.73
CA ASN A 184 8.29 20.35 -2.38
C ASN A 184 7.06 19.63 -1.84
N SER A 185 5.88 20.23 -1.96
CA SER A 185 4.63 19.61 -1.52
C SER A 185 3.48 19.89 -2.48
N ILE A 186 2.42 19.10 -2.35
CA ILE A 186 1.12 19.40 -2.93
C ILE A 186 0.00 18.89 -2.02
N GLU A 187 -0.92 19.78 -1.67
CA GLU A 187 -2.10 19.45 -0.90
C GLU A 187 -3.37 19.73 -1.72
N LYS A 188 -4.32 18.79 -1.68
CA LYS A 188 -5.65 18.92 -2.26
C LYS A 188 -6.63 19.37 -1.18
N LYS A 189 -7.07 20.61 -1.28
CA LYS A 189 -8.16 21.17 -0.47
C LYS A 189 -9.50 20.93 -1.15
N ALA A 190 -10.59 21.33 -0.48
CA ALA A 190 -11.95 21.14 -0.97
C ALA A 190 -12.22 21.79 -2.36
N ASN A 191 -11.56 22.91 -2.65
CA ASN A 191 -11.77 23.70 -3.88
C ASN A 191 -10.47 24.16 -4.56
N SER A 192 -9.31 23.71 -4.09
CA SER A 192 -8.01 24.14 -4.60
C SER A 192 -6.94 23.07 -4.46
N TYR A 193 -5.83 23.28 -5.17
CA TYR A 193 -4.54 22.71 -4.79
C TYR A 193 -3.66 23.81 -4.22
N GLU A 194 -2.92 23.47 -3.18
CA GLU A 194 -1.85 24.28 -2.61
C GLU A 194 -0.54 23.60 -2.96
N VAL A 195 0.39 24.34 -3.54
CA VAL A 195 1.66 23.81 -4.02
C VAL A 195 2.80 24.64 -3.45
N GLU A 196 3.68 23.97 -2.72
CA GLU A 196 4.94 24.57 -2.29
C GLU A 196 6.07 24.16 -3.22
N LEU A 197 6.97 25.10 -3.47
CA LEU A 197 8.16 24.87 -4.28
C LEU A 197 9.41 24.95 -3.41
N VAL A 198 10.39 24.10 -3.69
CA VAL A 198 11.65 24.02 -2.94
C VAL A 198 12.33 25.37 -2.83
N GLY A 199 12.40 25.92 -1.61
CA GLY A 199 13.05 27.20 -1.34
C GLY A 199 12.31 28.42 -1.88
N PHE A 200 11.03 28.29 -2.23
CA PHE A 200 10.15 29.40 -2.56
C PHE A 200 9.23 29.67 -1.37
N HIS A 201 9.21 30.91 -0.88
CA HIS A 201 8.58 31.27 0.39
C HIS A 201 7.09 31.64 0.28
N LYS A 202 6.41 31.14 -0.76
CA LYS A 202 4.99 31.42 -1.03
C LYS A 202 4.34 30.19 -1.64
N ASP A 203 3.05 30.05 -1.39
CA ASP A 203 2.30 28.89 -1.86
C ASP A 203 1.59 29.25 -3.16
N LEU A 204 1.65 28.35 -4.13
CA LEU A 204 0.94 28.52 -5.39
C LEU A 204 -0.43 27.87 -5.25
N ILE A 205 -1.48 28.69 -5.33
CA ILE A 205 -2.86 28.22 -5.22
C ILE A 205 -3.43 28.01 -6.62
N PHE A 206 -3.95 26.81 -6.88
CA PHE A 206 -4.61 26.45 -8.12
C PHE A 206 -6.06 26.07 -7.87
N ASP A 207 -6.94 26.27 -8.85
CA ASP A 207 -8.28 25.67 -8.83
C ASP A 207 -8.20 24.14 -9.09
N LEU A 208 -9.34 23.45 -8.95
CA LEU A 208 -9.39 21.99 -9.17
C LEU A 208 -9.13 21.55 -10.63
N ASN A 209 -9.18 22.48 -11.59
CA ASN A 209 -8.80 22.22 -12.98
C ASN A 209 -7.28 22.44 -13.21
N GLY A 210 -6.56 22.88 -12.18
CA GLY A 210 -5.14 23.19 -12.24
C GLY A 210 -4.81 24.55 -12.86
N ASN A 211 -5.79 25.47 -12.94
CA ASN A 211 -5.53 26.86 -13.31
C ASN A 211 -4.97 27.60 -12.11
N PHE A 212 -3.88 28.34 -12.31
CA PHE A 212 -3.31 29.18 -11.27
C PHE A 212 -4.29 30.28 -10.86
N ASN A 213 -4.47 30.47 -9.55
CA ASN A 213 -5.36 31.45 -8.96
C ASN A 213 -4.55 32.61 -8.33
N ARG A 214 -3.72 32.31 -7.33
CA ARG A 214 -2.94 33.33 -6.59
C ARG A 214 -1.71 32.73 -5.91
N LEU A 215 -0.89 33.62 -5.35
CA LEU A 215 0.08 33.27 -4.31
C LEU A 215 -0.53 33.53 -2.93
N ASP A 216 -0.25 32.67 -1.97
CA ASP A 216 -0.39 32.94 -0.52
C ASP A 216 0.98 33.35 0.06
#